data_AF-A0AAI8VQX7-F1
#
_entry.id   AF-A0AAI8VQX7-F1
#
_cell.length_a   1.000
_cell.length_b   1.000
_cell.length_c   1.000
_cell.angle_alpha   90.00
_cell.angle_beta   90.00
_cell.angle_gamma   90.00
#
_symmetry.space_group_name_H-M   'P 1'
#
loop_
_entity.id
_entity.type
_entity.pdbx_description
1 polymer ?
#
loop_
_entity_poly.entity_id
_entity_poly.type
_entity_poly.pdbx_seq_one_letter_code
_entity_poly.pdbx_strand_id
1 'polypeptide(L)'
;MLDLTCLWALAALFVCLEASPTPNSHDNTSQAIAKRDACNGLGSSYEIGKTYSAADCPTLQDFLPDGVCDYTKQAAKDTQCSFFCQVSTTFEYMTEQPIPNTYCRGPNTCTIAHDRALTSGFNDAGRYPDAWMYAFAHGISGGYRVEFDVTAGPGKFDIAEGECGYFTYVGVMKTTWYGSAHSVTEATRQDTNTGVWCTTPQKTTGDVCVRDIWTGPDATAAPIGQTIFVRTSCDSRQPTPDRQDPIYASHAAFPLPFSQLDGILQDWVHTMGGRGLKDSAIGAWGKDLKNHLQSKCGDIANWKFDYVRDPDWDWKASGTALVGEKSCVGQAFEDLGGNKGDCTGSD
;
A
#
# COMPACT_ATOMS: atom_id res chain seq x y z
N MET A 1 6.44 -20.39 -79.37
CA MET A 1 5.27 -20.76 -80.19
C MET A 1 4.12 -20.90 -79.20
N LEU A 2 3.31 -19.85 -78.96
CA LEU A 2 2.02 -19.53 -79.64
C LEU A 2 1.10 -20.78 -79.62
N ASP A 3 -0.10 -20.81 -79.01
CA ASP A 3 -1.22 -19.86 -78.80
C ASP A 3 -1.94 -20.18 -77.45
N LEU A 4 -2.62 -19.32 -76.68
CA LEU A 4 -3.63 -18.25 -76.86
C LEU A 4 -5.08 -18.71 -77.18
N THR A 5 -5.97 -18.52 -76.18
CA THR A 5 -7.45 -18.37 -76.22
C THR A 5 -8.28 -19.68 -76.33
N CYS A 6 -9.41 -19.90 -75.64
CA CYS A 6 -10.63 -19.06 -75.56
C CYS A 6 -11.61 -19.52 -74.46
N LEU A 7 -12.30 -18.54 -73.88
CA LEU A 7 -13.72 -18.49 -73.44
C LEU A 7 -14.31 -19.43 -72.35
N TRP A 8 -14.52 -18.83 -71.17
CA TRP A 8 -15.81 -18.52 -70.53
C TRP A 8 -17.06 -19.37 -70.88
N ALA A 9 -17.65 -19.98 -69.85
CA ALA A 9 -18.99 -19.67 -69.29
C ALA A 9 -19.92 -20.88 -69.01
N LEU A 10 -20.56 -20.76 -67.83
CA LEU A 10 -21.88 -21.23 -67.41
C LEU A 10 -22.04 -22.60 -66.73
N ALA A 11 -22.27 -22.45 -65.43
CA ALA A 11 -22.87 -23.35 -64.47
C ALA A 11 -24.13 -24.07 -64.96
N ALA A 12 -24.27 -25.34 -64.56
CA ALA A 12 -25.56 -25.97 -64.32
C ALA A 12 -25.47 -26.84 -63.06
N LEU A 13 -26.24 -26.44 -62.06
CA LEU A 13 -26.54 -27.18 -60.85
C LEU A 13 -27.01 -28.61 -61.19
N PHE A 14 -26.48 -29.60 -60.48
CA PHE A 14 -27.29 -30.73 -60.03
C PHE A 14 -27.02 -30.98 -58.54
N VAL A 15 -28.13 -30.99 -57.82
CA VAL A 15 -28.28 -31.02 -56.36
C VAL A 15 -28.56 -32.47 -55.93
N CYS A 16 -28.14 -32.78 -54.69
CA CYS A 16 -28.50 -33.91 -53.81
C CYS A 16 -27.75 -35.24 -53.97
N LEU A 17 -26.86 -35.52 -52.99
CA LEU A 17 -27.12 -36.60 -52.02
C LEU A 17 -26.31 -36.41 -50.72
N GLU A 18 -27.06 -36.05 -49.68
CA GLU A 18 -26.93 -36.28 -48.23
C GLU A 18 -25.58 -36.75 -47.64
N ALA A 19 -24.94 -35.84 -46.92
CA ALA A 19 -24.17 -36.16 -45.72
C ALA A 19 -24.68 -35.26 -44.59
N SER A 20 -25.45 -35.82 -43.67
CA SER A 20 -25.93 -35.15 -42.47
C SER A 20 -24.72 -34.71 -41.62
N PRO A 21 -24.51 -33.42 -41.36
CA PRO A 21 -23.56 -33.02 -40.33
C PRO A 21 -24.21 -33.30 -38.98
N THR A 22 -23.62 -34.24 -38.24
CA THR A 22 -23.84 -34.40 -36.80
C THR A 22 -23.68 -33.05 -36.10
N PRO A 23 -24.62 -32.62 -35.24
CA PRO A 23 -24.47 -31.39 -34.48
C PRO A 23 -23.51 -31.67 -33.32
N ASN A 24 -22.21 -31.64 -33.60
CA ASN A 24 -21.15 -31.69 -32.61
C ASN A 24 -20.05 -30.69 -33.00
N SER A 25 -20.39 -29.41 -32.93
CA SER A 25 -19.42 -28.44 -32.46
C SER A 25 -20.16 -27.50 -31.53
N HIS A 26 -19.91 -27.68 -30.23
CA HIS A 26 -19.97 -26.56 -29.31
C HIS A 26 -19.18 -25.41 -29.94
N ASP A 27 -19.90 -24.44 -30.50
CA ASP A 27 -19.41 -23.10 -30.75
C ASP A 27 -18.99 -22.53 -29.37
N ASN A 28 -17.77 -22.86 -28.94
CA ASN A 28 -17.05 -22.20 -27.85
C ASN A 28 -16.50 -20.83 -28.33
N THR A 29 -17.23 -20.20 -29.24
CA THR A 29 -16.95 -18.90 -29.83
C THR A 29 -17.91 -17.83 -29.29
N SER A 30 -18.70 -18.16 -28.27
CA SER A 30 -18.92 -17.24 -27.15
C SER A 30 -17.71 -17.33 -26.21
N GLN A 31 -16.58 -16.78 -26.67
CA GLN A 31 -15.54 -16.31 -25.76
C GLN A 31 -16.26 -15.49 -24.70
N ALA A 32 -16.20 -15.98 -23.48
CA ALA A 32 -16.71 -15.31 -22.30
C ALA A 32 -16.32 -13.83 -22.41
N ILE A 33 -17.31 -12.95 -22.51
CA ILE A 33 -17.13 -11.58 -22.05
C ILE A 33 -16.65 -11.79 -20.62
N ALA A 34 -15.34 -11.65 -20.38
CA ALA A 34 -14.75 -11.87 -19.07
C ALA A 34 -15.63 -11.09 -18.09
N LYS A 35 -16.30 -11.82 -17.19
CA LYS A 35 -17.26 -11.23 -16.27
C LYS A 35 -16.50 -10.13 -15.54
N ARG A 36 -16.93 -8.88 -15.73
CA ARG A 36 -16.28 -7.72 -15.10
C ARG A 36 -16.30 -7.94 -13.60
N ASP A 37 -15.13 -7.86 -12.99
CA ASP A 37 -14.94 -8.05 -11.56
C ASP A 37 -14.00 -6.96 -11.05
N ALA A 38 -14.59 -5.93 -10.45
CA ALA A 38 -13.82 -4.81 -9.91
C ALA A 38 -13.00 -5.24 -8.68
N CYS A 39 -13.45 -6.27 -7.96
CA CYS A 39 -12.80 -6.78 -6.76
C CYS A 39 -11.61 -7.70 -7.01
N ASN A 40 -11.55 -8.28 -8.21
CA ASN A 40 -10.40 -9.00 -8.75
C ASN A 40 -9.68 -8.22 -9.85
N GLY A 41 -10.05 -6.96 -10.11
CA GLY A 41 -9.46 -6.13 -11.18
C GLY A 41 -9.59 -6.70 -12.61
N LEU A 42 -10.47 -7.68 -12.83
CA LEU A 42 -10.63 -8.35 -14.12
C LEU A 42 -11.65 -7.58 -14.99
N GLY A 43 -11.16 -6.86 -15.99
CA GLY A 43 -12.01 -6.24 -17.02
C GLY A 43 -12.86 -5.04 -16.55
N SER A 44 -12.64 -4.53 -15.33
CA SER A 44 -13.24 -3.30 -14.82
C SER A 44 -12.32 -2.57 -13.85
N SER A 45 -12.28 -1.23 -13.94
CA SER A 45 -11.67 -0.37 -12.95
C SER A 45 -12.56 -0.25 -11.71
N TYR A 46 -11.95 -0.04 -10.55
CA TYR A 46 -12.66 0.38 -9.35
C TYR A 46 -12.84 1.91 -9.35
N GLU A 47 -13.72 2.37 -8.47
CA GLU A 47 -14.05 3.79 -8.25
C GLU A 47 -13.98 4.01 -6.74
N ILE A 48 -13.24 5.02 -6.32
CA ILE A 48 -13.10 5.36 -4.90
C ILE A 48 -14.45 5.81 -4.33
N GLY A 49 -14.81 5.29 -3.16
CA GLY A 49 -16.06 5.58 -2.45
C GLY A 49 -17.30 4.84 -2.97
N LYS A 50 -17.19 4.09 -4.07
CA LYS A 50 -18.29 3.28 -4.59
C LYS A 50 -18.34 1.93 -3.88
N THR A 51 -19.52 1.56 -3.40
CA THR A 51 -19.78 0.21 -2.87
C THR A 51 -20.22 -0.72 -3.99
N TYR A 52 -19.53 -1.84 -4.09
CA TYR A 52 -19.75 -2.93 -5.04
C TYR A 52 -20.50 -4.06 -4.35
N SER A 53 -21.50 -4.61 -5.04
CA SER A 53 -22.30 -5.73 -4.54
C SER A 53 -21.77 -7.07 -5.08
N ALA A 54 -22.38 -8.18 -4.68
CA ALA A 54 -22.12 -9.50 -5.27
C ALA A 54 -22.30 -9.56 -6.80
N ALA A 55 -23.07 -8.64 -7.39
CA ALA A 55 -23.22 -8.56 -8.84
C ALA A 55 -21.95 -8.05 -9.55
N ASP A 56 -21.26 -7.10 -8.92
CA ASP A 56 -20.06 -6.43 -9.44
C ASP A 56 -18.77 -7.10 -8.97
N CYS A 57 -18.85 -7.75 -7.81
CA CYS A 57 -17.78 -8.49 -7.15
C CYS A 57 -18.30 -9.88 -6.76
N PRO A 58 -18.26 -10.85 -7.70
CA PRO A 58 -18.78 -12.19 -7.49
C PRO A 58 -18.18 -12.84 -6.25
N THR A 59 -19.04 -13.30 -5.36
CA THR A 59 -18.64 -13.91 -4.10
C THR A 59 -17.97 -15.26 -4.34
N LEU A 60 -16.87 -15.54 -3.62
CA LEU A 60 -16.24 -16.86 -3.65
C LEU A 60 -17.07 -17.91 -2.87
N GLN A 61 -17.83 -17.43 -1.89
CA GLN A 61 -18.72 -18.21 -1.05
C GLN A 61 -20.12 -17.62 -1.07
N ASP A 62 -21.13 -18.49 -1.13
CA ASP A 62 -22.53 -18.06 -1.09
C ASP A 62 -23.11 -18.30 0.30
N PHE A 63 -24.13 -17.53 0.64
CA PHE A 63 -24.98 -17.84 1.78
C PHE A 63 -25.90 -19.02 1.45
N LEU A 64 -25.92 -20.01 2.32
CA LEU A 64 -26.95 -21.04 2.34
C LEU A 64 -28.28 -20.46 2.88
N PRO A 65 -29.43 -21.13 2.62
CA PRO A 65 -30.75 -20.64 3.07
C PRO A 65 -30.88 -20.43 4.58
N ASP A 66 -30.04 -21.09 5.38
CA ASP A 66 -29.97 -20.97 6.84
C ASP A 66 -29.06 -19.82 7.31
N GLY A 67 -28.47 -19.05 6.39
CA GLY A 67 -27.60 -17.91 6.67
C GLY A 67 -26.15 -18.31 6.96
N VAL A 68 -25.78 -19.57 6.75
CA VAL A 68 -24.42 -20.08 6.92
C VAL A 68 -23.63 -19.88 5.62
N CYS A 69 -22.34 -19.58 5.72
CA CYS A 69 -21.47 -19.57 4.55
C CYS A 69 -21.26 -20.98 4.01
N ASP A 70 -21.43 -21.14 2.70
CA ASP A 70 -21.29 -22.42 2.02
C ASP A 70 -19.85 -22.95 2.13
N TYR A 71 -19.64 -23.76 3.16
CA TYR A 71 -18.35 -24.37 3.47
C TYR A 71 -17.98 -25.50 2.50
N THR A 72 -18.89 -25.91 1.61
CA THR A 72 -18.65 -27.04 0.69
C THR A 72 -17.79 -26.66 -0.50
N LYS A 73 -17.65 -25.36 -0.80
CA LYS A 73 -16.88 -24.86 -1.94
C LYS A 73 -15.38 -24.73 -1.67
N GLN A 74 -14.95 -24.87 -0.42
CA GLN A 74 -13.52 -24.78 -0.04
C GLN A 74 -13.10 -25.96 0.80
N ALA A 75 -11.85 -26.39 0.63
CA ALA A 75 -11.32 -27.50 1.40
C ALA A 75 -11.08 -27.07 2.85
N ALA A 76 -11.56 -27.89 3.79
CA ALA A 76 -11.44 -27.67 5.23
C ALA A 76 -10.01 -27.36 5.71
N LYS A 77 -9.00 -27.96 5.05
CA LYS A 77 -7.58 -27.75 5.35
C LYS A 77 -7.10 -26.32 5.05
N ASP A 78 -7.69 -25.66 4.06
CA ASP A 78 -7.24 -24.34 3.58
C ASP A 78 -7.87 -23.23 4.41
N THR A 79 -9.05 -23.49 4.98
CA THR A 79 -9.85 -22.51 5.71
C THR A 79 -9.83 -22.71 7.23
N GLN A 80 -9.19 -23.79 7.71
CA GLN A 80 -9.22 -24.22 9.10
C GLN A 80 -10.64 -24.31 9.69
N CYS A 81 -11.60 -24.73 8.86
CA CYS A 81 -13.03 -24.79 9.21
C CYS A 81 -13.68 -23.44 9.57
N SER A 82 -13.11 -22.33 9.09
CA SER A 82 -13.71 -21.00 9.15
C SER A 82 -13.97 -20.48 7.74
N PHE A 83 -15.18 -20.02 7.45
CA PHE A 83 -15.60 -19.65 6.10
C PHE A 83 -16.16 -18.24 6.09
N PHE A 84 -15.97 -17.52 4.99
CA PHE A 84 -16.30 -16.11 4.87
C PHE A 84 -17.17 -15.87 3.65
N CYS A 85 -18.26 -15.10 3.82
CA CYS A 85 -19.11 -14.66 2.72
C CYS A 85 -18.99 -13.16 2.52
N GLN A 86 -18.40 -12.77 1.40
CA GLN A 86 -18.36 -11.38 0.97
C GLN A 86 -19.79 -10.91 0.64
N VAL A 87 -20.20 -9.72 1.10
CA VAL A 87 -21.49 -9.12 0.71
C VAL A 87 -21.28 -7.91 -0.17
N SER A 88 -20.34 -7.07 0.24
CA SER A 88 -20.01 -5.85 -0.49
C SER A 88 -18.57 -5.45 -0.29
N THR A 89 -18.06 -4.67 -1.22
CA THR A 89 -16.69 -4.14 -1.17
C THR A 89 -16.69 -2.68 -1.53
N THR A 90 -15.92 -1.87 -0.82
CA THR A 90 -15.70 -0.46 -1.13
C THR A 90 -14.20 -0.22 -1.25
N PHE A 91 -13.79 0.58 -2.22
CA PHE A 91 -12.41 1.04 -2.34
C PHE A 91 -12.29 2.46 -1.82
N GLU A 92 -11.33 2.71 -0.95
CA GLU A 92 -11.14 3.99 -0.27
C GLU A 92 -9.66 4.33 -0.30
N TYR A 93 -9.30 5.61 -0.18
CA TYR A 93 -7.91 5.93 0.10
C TYR A 93 -7.58 5.53 1.52
N MET A 94 -6.40 4.94 1.72
CA MET A 94 -5.87 4.72 3.06
C MET A 94 -5.50 6.06 3.71
N THR A 95 -5.41 6.09 5.05
CA THR A 95 -4.78 7.21 5.76
C THR A 95 -3.36 7.42 5.25
N GLU A 96 -2.98 8.68 5.07
CA GLU A 96 -1.67 9.05 4.54
C GLU A 96 -0.51 8.42 5.31
N GLN A 97 0.58 8.10 4.60
CA GLN A 97 1.81 7.59 5.18
C GLN A 97 2.97 8.52 4.88
N PRO A 98 3.28 9.44 5.82
CA PRO A 98 4.35 10.40 5.63
C PRO A 98 5.68 9.69 5.35
N ILE A 99 6.33 10.05 4.24
CA ILE A 99 7.59 9.45 3.83
C ILE A 99 8.70 10.07 4.68
N PRO A 100 9.46 9.27 5.45
CA PRO A 100 10.44 9.79 6.40
C PRO A 100 11.43 10.77 5.77
N ASN A 101 11.74 11.84 6.51
CA ASN A 101 12.76 12.84 6.17
C ASN A 101 12.51 13.61 4.86
N THR A 102 11.25 13.72 4.42
CA THR A 102 10.89 14.47 3.21
C THR A 102 10.38 15.88 3.47
N TYR A 103 10.37 16.31 4.73
CA TYR A 103 9.96 17.66 5.10
C TYR A 103 10.89 18.71 4.48
N CYS A 104 10.29 19.71 3.86
CA CYS A 104 10.97 20.65 3.00
C CYS A 104 10.36 22.04 3.14
N ARG A 105 11.17 23.08 2.97
CA ARG A 105 10.78 24.49 3.07
C ARG A 105 11.23 25.25 1.83
N GLY A 106 10.36 26.09 1.30
CA GLY A 106 10.66 26.91 0.14
C GLY A 106 11.37 28.24 0.45
N PRO A 107 11.90 28.90 -0.59
CA PRO A 107 11.78 28.55 -2.00
C PRO A 107 12.83 27.51 -2.44
N ASN A 108 12.41 26.28 -2.74
CA ASN A 108 13.30 25.16 -3.11
C ASN A 108 12.53 24.13 -3.94
N THR A 109 13.25 23.21 -4.57
CA THR A 109 12.65 21.98 -5.10
C THR A 109 12.80 20.87 -4.05
N CYS A 110 11.69 20.31 -3.60
CA CYS A 110 11.66 19.13 -2.74
C CYS A 110 11.65 17.87 -3.62
N THR A 111 12.48 16.88 -3.30
CA THR A 111 12.60 15.66 -4.12
C THR A 111 12.73 14.39 -3.30
N ILE A 112 12.10 13.33 -3.78
CA ILE A 112 12.44 11.94 -3.50
C ILE A 112 13.10 11.39 -4.76
N ALA A 113 14.41 11.14 -4.71
CA ALA A 113 15.19 10.74 -5.89
C ALA A 113 15.02 9.25 -6.25
N HIS A 114 14.69 8.41 -5.26
CA HIS A 114 14.59 6.96 -5.42
C HIS A 114 13.37 6.44 -4.69
N ASP A 115 12.89 5.29 -5.14
CA ASP A 115 11.86 4.52 -4.49
C ASP A 115 12.15 4.34 -2.99
N ARG A 116 11.13 4.53 -2.16
CA ARG A 116 11.19 4.33 -0.71
C ARG A 116 10.29 3.17 -0.33
N ALA A 117 10.88 2.12 0.22
CA ALA A 117 10.10 1.06 0.87
C ALA A 117 9.51 1.62 2.17
N LEU A 118 8.19 1.49 2.33
CA LEU A 118 7.49 1.75 3.57
C LEU A 118 6.78 0.46 3.95
N THR A 119 6.95 0.02 5.19
CA THR A 119 6.14 -1.06 5.73
C THR A 119 4.82 -0.46 6.17
N SER A 120 3.74 -1.02 5.63
CA SER A 120 2.41 -0.60 5.97
C SER A 120 1.56 -1.82 6.29
N GLY A 121 0.74 -1.67 7.31
CA GLY A 121 -0.14 -2.72 7.76
C GLY A 121 -1.28 -2.14 8.53
N PHE A 122 -2.37 -2.90 8.57
CA PHE A 122 -3.42 -2.64 9.53
C PHE A 122 -3.08 -3.40 10.82
N ASN A 123 -3.29 -2.78 11.97
CA ASN A 123 -3.26 -3.48 13.26
C ASN A 123 -4.50 -4.38 13.42
N ASP A 124 -4.73 -5.26 12.45
CA ASP A 124 -5.69 -6.36 12.54
C ASP A 124 -4.99 -7.66 13.01
N ALA A 125 -3.65 -7.66 13.08
CA ALA A 125 -2.88 -8.73 13.72
C ALA A 125 -3.30 -8.89 15.19
N GLY A 126 -3.79 -10.08 15.55
CA GLY A 126 -4.32 -10.39 16.88
C GLY A 126 -5.76 -9.91 17.14
N ARG A 127 -6.39 -9.19 16.19
CA ARG A 127 -7.81 -8.82 16.27
C ARG A 127 -8.74 -10.00 15.97
N TYR A 128 -8.29 -10.89 15.10
CA TYR A 128 -9.06 -12.05 14.64
C TYR A 128 -8.32 -13.36 14.97
N PRO A 129 -9.05 -14.46 15.24
CA PRO A 129 -8.44 -15.79 15.33
C PRO A 129 -7.72 -16.18 14.04
N ASP A 130 -6.64 -16.94 14.14
CA ASP A 130 -5.87 -17.41 12.96
C ASP A 130 -6.77 -18.05 11.89
N ALA A 131 -7.72 -18.89 12.31
CA ALA A 131 -8.65 -19.55 11.41
C ALA A 131 -9.48 -18.55 10.57
N TRP A 132 -9.80 -17.38 11.11
CA TRP A 132 -10.48 -16.34 10.37
C TRP A 132 -9.57 -15.70 9.32
N MET A 133 -8.27 -15.58 9.60
CA MET A 133 -7.31 -15.08 8.60
C MET A 133 -7.26 -16.00 7.38
N TYR A 134 -7.31 -17.32 7.59
CA TYR A 134 -7.46 -18.29 6.49
C TYR A 134 -8.81 -18.12 5.78
N ALA A 135 -9.91 -17.95 6.53
CA ALA A 135 -11.22 -17.68 5.95
C ALA A 135 -11.22 -16.43 5.06
N PHE A 136 -10.51 -15.37 5.45
CA PHE A 136 -10.46 -14.11 4.72
C PHE A 136 -9.60 -14.25 3.46
N ALA A 137 -8.43 -14.87 3.59
CA ALA A 137 -7.52 -15.12 2.48
C ALA A 137 -8.18 -15.92 1.34
N HIS A 138 -9.11 -16.82 1.69
CA HIS A 138 -9.80 -17.66 0.72
C HIS A 138 -11.22 -17.18 0.36
N GLY A 139 -11.91 -16.46 1.24
CA GLY A 139 -13.30 -16.04 1.03
C GLY A 139 -13.47 -14.65 0.44
N ILE A 140 -12.43 -13.82 0.46
CA ILE A 140 -12.45 -12.49 -0.17
C ILE A 140 -11.98 -12.62 -1.62
N SER A 141 -12.79 -12.12 -2.54
CA SER A 141 -12.38 -11.97 -3.95
C SER A 141 -11.11 -11.15 -4.00
N GLY A 142 -10.03 -11.64 -4.59
CA GLY A 142 -8.75 -10.93 -4.70
C GLY A 142 -7.78 -11.26 -3.56
N GLY A 143 -8.22 -12.08 -2.61
CA GLY A 143 -7.47 -12.45 -1.42
C GLY A 143 -7.56 -11.40 -0.31
N TYR A 144 -6.85 -11.70 0.78
CA TYR A 144 -6.74 -10.83 1.95
C TYR A 144 -5.30 -10.87 2.47
N ARG A 145 -4.77 -9.70 2.83
CA ARG A 145 -3.42 -9.54 3.40
C ARG A 145 -3.44 -8.47 4.49
N VAL A 146 -2.80 -8.77 5.62
CA VAL A 146 -2.74 -7.86 6.78
C VAL A 146 -1.56 -6.89 6.69
N GLU A 147 -0.47 -7.33 6.06
CA GLU A 147 0.79 -6.61 5.92
C GLU A 147 1.24 -6.58 4.47
N PHE A 148 1.88 -5.48 4.11
CA PHE A 148 2.39 -5.26 2.76
C PHE A 148 3.49 -4.20 2.80
N ASP A 149 4.54 -4.46 2.04
CA ASP A 149 5.53 -3.44 1.75
C ASP A 149 5.03 -2.60 0.58
N VAL A 150 4.86 -1.29 0.82
CA VAL A 150 4.57 -0.34 -0.25
C VAL A 150 5.87 0.27 -0.72
N THR A 151 5.96 0.53 -2.02
CA THR A 151 7.07 1.29 -2.59
C THR A 151 6.56 2.65 -3.01
N ALA A 152 6.92 3.68 -2.26
CA ALA A 152 6.62 5.05 -2.63
C ALA A 152 7.60 5.50 -3.71
N GLY A 153 7.07 5.80 -4.90
CA GLY A 153 7.86 6.20 -6.05
C GLY A 153 8.54 7.57 -5.89
N PRO A 154 9.47 7.92 -6.81
CA PRO A 154 10.13 9.21 -6.81
C PRO A 154 9.13 10.35 -6.98
N GLY A 155 9.47 11.51 -6.42
CA GLY A 155 8.62 12.69 -6.43
C GLY A 155 9.45 13.96 -6.56
N LYS A 156 8.91 14.97 -7.23
CA LYS A 156 9.50 16.30 -7.34
C LYS A 156 8.42 17.34 -7.19
N PHE A 157 8.69 18.36 -6.38
CA PHE A 157 7.75 19.44 -6.15
C PHE A 157 8.47 20.75 -5.89
N ASP A 158 8.09 21.80 -6.63
CA ASP A 158 8.63 23.14 -6.42
C ASP A 158 7.77 23.87 -5.39
N ILE A 159 8.38 24.24 -4.27
CA ILE A 159 7.71 24.90 -3.15
C ILE A 159 8.05 26.40 -3.13
N ALA A 160 7.04 27.25 -2.99
CA ALA A 160 7.22 28.69 -3.02
C ALA A 160 7.85 29.23 -1.73
N GLU A 161 8.33 30.48 -1.77
CA GLU A 161 8.82 31.16 -0.57
C GLU A 161 7.73 31.22 0.52
N GLY A 162 8.10 30.86 1.74
CA GLY A 162 7.17 30.84 2.88
C GLY A 162 6.27 29.60 2.95
N GLU A 163 6.36 28.68 2.00
CA GLU A 163 5.63 27.41 2.04
C GLU A 163 6.51 26.28 2.60
N CYS A 164 5.88 25.35 3.32
CA CYS A 164 6.51 24.12 3.82
C CYS A 164 5.69 22.91 3.39
N GLY A 165 6.24 21.71 3.51
CA GLY A 165 5.51 20.49 3.20
C GLY A 165 6.37 19.24 3.26
N TYR A 166 5.77 18.10 2.95
CA TYR A 166 6.44 16.81 2.94
C TYR A 166 5.81 15.90 1.90
N PHE A 167 6.49 14.82 1.54
CA PHE A 167 5.91 13.79 0.69
C PHE A 167 5.25 12.70 1.53
N THR A 168 4.13 12.20 1.05
CA THR A 168 3.37 11.13 1.71
C THR A 168 2.94 10.11 0.66
N TYR A 169 2.84 8.85 1.05
CA TYR A 169 2.26 7.80 0.23
C TYR A 169 0.77 7.63 0.55
N VAL A 170 -0.02 7.49 -0.51
CA VAL A 170 -1.47 7.30 -0.45
C VAL A 170 -1.83 6.05 -1.21
N GLY A 171 -2.00 4.95 -0.49
CA GLY A 171 -2.50 3.70 -1.05
C GLY A 171 -4.01 3.68 -1.21
N VAL A 172 -4.48 2.67 -1.93
CA VAL A 172 -5.89 2.31 -2.00
C VAL A 172 -6.14 1.16 -1.05
N MET A 173 -7.06 1.37 -0.13
CA MET A 173 -7.61 0.38 0.77
C MET A 173 -8.86 -0.22 0.14
N LYS A 174 -9.03 -1.52 0.33
CA LYS A 174 -10.23 -2.26 0.02
C LYS A 174 -10.88 -2.65 1.34
N THR A 175 -12.10 -2.17 1.53
CA THR A 175 -12.92 -2.48 2.69
C THR A 175 -13.95 -3.50 2.24
N THR A 176 -13.83 -4.73 2.73
CA THR A 176 -14.82 -5.77 2.46
C THR A 176 -15.80 -5.84 3.63
N TRP A 177 -17.04 -5.44 3.33
CA TRP A 177 -18.14 -5.38 4.27
C TRP A 177 -19.07 -6.58 4.10
N TYR A 178 -19.74 -6.89 5.20
CA TYR A 178 -20.63 -8.00 5.37
C TYR A 178 -21.88 -7.40 5.98
N GLY A 179 -23.02 -7.51 5.29
CA GLY A 179 -24.27 -6.91 5.75
C GLY A 179 -24.68 -7.38 7.14
N SER A 180 -25.86 -6.99 7.60
CA SER A 180 -26.45 -7.37 8.90
C SER A 180 -26.73 -8.87 9.10
N ALA A 181 -26.06 -9.74 8.35
CA ALA A 181 -26.16 -11.18 8.36
C ALA A 181 -24.74 -11.77 8.48
N HIS A 182 -24.46 -12.33 9.66
CA HIS A 182 -23.66 -13.55 9.87
C HIS A 182 -22.50 -13.78 8.87
N SER A 183 -21.36 -13.15 9.08
CA SER A 183 -20.27 -13.02 8.09
C SER A 183 -19.23 -14.14 8.07
N VAL A 184 -19.02 -14.80 9.20
CA VAL A 184 -17.98 -15.82 9.37
C VAL A 184 -18.59 -17.06 9.98
N THR A 185 -18.60 -18.16 9.24
CA THR A 185 -19.06 -19.47 9.72
C THR A 185 -17.89 -20.27 10.24
N GLU A 186 -17.97 -20.70 11.49
CA GLU A 186 -17.01 -21.59 12.11
C GLU A 186 -17.64 -22.97 12.30
N ALA A 187 -16.91 -24.01 11.94
CA ALA A 187 -17.23 -25.40 12.19
C ALA A 187 -16.19 -26.04 13.10
N THR A 188 -16.54 -27.13 13.77
CA THR A 188 -15.57 -27.84 14.60
C THR A 188 -14.55 -28.54 13.71
N ARG A 189 -13.27 -28.18 13.85
CA ARG A 189 -12.15 -28.83 13.16
C ARG A 189 -11.87 -30.19 13.79
N GLN A 190 -11.77 -31.21 12.95
CA GLN A 190 -11.29 -32.52 13.34
C GLN A 190 -10.13 -32.94 12.41
N ASP A 191 -9.00 -33.25 13.03
CA ASP A 191 -7.81 -33.72 12.33
C ASP A 191 -7.72 -35.24 12.44
N THR A 192 -7.50 -35.92 11.30
CA THR A 192 -7.28 -37.36 11.27
C THR A 192 -6.14 -37.74 10.33
N ASN A 193 -5.78 -39.03 10.35
CA ASN A 193 -4.75 -39.59 9.50
C ASN A 193 -5.05 -39.44 8.00
N THR A 194 -6.32 -39.20 7.62
CA THR A 194 -6.74 -39.04 6.22
C THR A 194 -6.99 -37.59 5.82
N GLY A 195 -6.88 -36.64 6.76
CA GLY A 195 -6.98 -35.20 6.48
C GLY A 195 -7.72 -34.40 7.55
N VAL A 196 -7.97 -33.13 7.23
CA VAL A 196 -8.75 -32.20 8.04
C VAL A 196 -10.19 -32.19 7.54
N TRP A 197 -11.16 -32.28 8.43
CA TRP A 197 -12.58 -32.11 8.10
C TRP A 197 -13.31 -31.25 9.12
N CYS A 198 -14.45 -30.71 8.68
CA CYS A 198 -15.29 -29.83 9.47
C CYS A 198 -16.57 -30.54 9.87
N THR A 199 -16.89 -30.53 11.16
CA THR A 199 -18.11 -31.15 11.70
C THR A 199 -19.09 -30.11 12.23
N THR A 200 -20.37 -30.46 12.20
CA THR A 200 -21.45 -29.71 12.85
C THR A 200 -21.38 -29.80 14.38
N PRO A 201 -21.97 -28.85 15.14
CA PRO A 201 -22.73 -27.70 14.67
C PRO A 201 -21.84 -26.60 14.12
N GLN A 202 -22.40 -25.85 13.18
CA GLN A 202 -21.79 -24.65 12.63
C GLN A 202 -22.31 -23.44 13.36
N LYS A 203 -21.42 -22.50 13.67
CA LYS A 203 -21.75 -21.26 14.34
C LYS A 203 -21.33 -20.12 13.44
N THR A 204 -22.28 -19.27 13.09
CA THR A 204 -21.96 -18.06 12.33
C THR A 204 -21.86 -16.87 13.25
N THR A 205 -20.67 -16.26 13.29
CA THR A 205 -20.39 -15.06 14.06
C THR A 205 -20.82 -13.82 13.27
N GLY A 206 -21.36 -12.83 13.98
CA GLY A 206 -21.96 -11.61 13.40
C GLY A 206 -20.95 -10.67 12.74
N ASP A 207 -21.49 -9.56 12.22
CA ASP A 207 -20.89 -8.56 11.33
C ASP A 207 -19.40 -8.27 11.60
N VAL A 208 -18.55 -8.85 10.74
CA VAL A 208 -17.14 -8.49 10.64
C VAL A 208 -17.00 -7.45 9.53
N CYS A 209 -15.95 -6.63 9.57
CA CYS A 209 -15.53 -5.80 8.44
C CYS A 209 -14.01 -5.85 8.42
N VAL A 210 -13.44 -6.12 7.25
CA VAL A 210 -12.01 -6.33 7.07
C VAL A 210 -11.48 -5.36 6.04
N ARG A 211 -10.26 -4.89 6.26
CA ARG A 211 -9.59 -3.92 5.42
C ARG A 211 -8.27 -4.51 4.97
N ASP A 212 -8.02 -4.47 3.67
CA ASP A 212 -6.77 -4.86 3.05
C ASP A 212 -6.28 -3.77 2.12
N ILE A 213 -5.00 -3.76 1.80
CA ILE A 213 -4.48 -2.85 0.77
C ILE A 213 -4.60 -3.49 -0.59
N TRP A 214 -5.15 -2.70 -1.49
CA TRP A 214 -5.46 -3.13 -2.83
C TRP A 214 -4.20 -3.18 -3.69
N THR A 215 -3.86 -4.36 -4.19
CA THR A 215 -2.73 -4.59 -5.09
C THR A 215 -3.13 -4.68 -6.56
N GLY A 216 -4.43 -4.57 -6.87
CA GLY A 216 -4.94 -4.81 -8.21
C GLY A 216 -5.23 -6.29 -8.48
N PRO A 217 -5.44 -6.66 -9.76
CA PRO A 217 -5.89 -7.99 -10.16
C PRO A 217 -4.88 -9.10 -9.87
N ASP A 218 -3.60 -8.77 -9.90
CA ASP A 218 -2.54 -9.74 -9.64
C ASP A 218 -2.22 -9.72 -8.15
N ALA A 219 -2.51 -10.81 -7.43
CA ALA A 219 -2.23 -10.93 -6.00
C ALA A 219 -0.73 -10.83 -5.65
N THR A 220 0.15 -10.74 -6.66
CA THR A 220 1.60 -10.52 -6.57
C THR A 220 2.03 -9.11 -6.97
N ALA A 221 1.12 -8.27 -7.44
CA ALA A 221 1.44 -6.90 -7.83
C ALA A 221 1.72 -6.02 -6.59
N ALA A 222 2.50 -4.97 -6.81
CA ALA A 222 2.74 -3.97 -5.78
C ALA A 222 1.41 -3.30 -5.36
N PRO A 223 1.25 -2.94 -4.08
CA PRO A 223 0.17 -2.08 -3.62
C PRO A 223 -0.07 -0.88 -4.53
N ILE A 224 -1.34 -0.64 -4.88
CA ILE A 224 -1.71 0.52 -5.68
C ILE A 224 -1.77 1.75 -4.78
N GLY A 225 -1.10 2.81 -5.23
CA GLY A 225 -1.10 4.10 -4.56
C GLY A 225 -0.24 5.10 -5.28
N GLN A 226 -0.08 6.25 -4.66
CA GLN A 226 0.66 7.37 -5.22
C GLN A 226 1.43 8.16 -4.16
N THR A 227 2.62 8.62 -4.52
CA THR A 227 3.37 9.61 -3.76
C THR A 227 2.81 10.99 -4.08
N ILE A 228 2.34 11.72 -3.08
CA ILE A 228 1.91 13.13 -3.24
C ILE A 228 2.71 14.04 -2.33
N PHE A 229 2.67 15.34 -2.63
CA PHE A 229 3.25 16.36 -1.79
C PHE A 229 2.15 17.07 -0.99
N VAL A 230 2.31 17.10 0.33
CA VAL A 230 1.40 17.76 1.27
C VAL A 230 1.98 19.10 1.64
N ARG A 231 1.26 20.19 1.34
CA ARG A 231 1.64 21.54 1.75
C ARG A 231 1.27 21.76 3.21
N THR A 232 2.13 22.41 3.97
CA THR A 232 1.91 22.77 5.37
C THR A 232 2.32 24.22 5.63
N SER A 233 1.75 24.80 6.68
CA SER A 233 2.22 26.07 7.22
C SER A 233 3.63 25.89 7.78
N CYS A 234 4.58 26.75 7.42
CA CYS A 234 5.93 26.67 7.99
C CYS A 234 5.97 26.94 9.50
N ASP A 235 5.03 27.72 10.02
CA ASP A 235 5.01 28.13 11.43
C ASP A 235 4.31 27.10 12.31
N SER A 236 3.18 26.55 11.84
CA SER A 236 2.36 25.62 12.61
C SER A 236 2.43 24.17 12.16
N ARG A 237 3.06 23.88 11.02
CA ARG A 237 3.09 22.57 10.34
C ARG A 237 1.74 21.97 9.99
N GLN A 238 0.66 22.71 10.18
CA GLN A 238 -0.67 22.26 9.82
C GLN A 238 -0.82 22.19 8.30
N PRO A 239 -1.44 21.13 7.77
CA PRO A 239 -1.79 21.07 6.34
C PRO A 239 -2.62 22.29 5.92
N THR A 240 -2.35 22.84 4.73
CA THR A 240 -3.03 24.03 4.19
C THR A 240 -4.10 23.62 3.16
N PRO A 241 -5.40 23.53 3.53
CA PRO A 241 -6.42 22.87 2.70
C PRO A 241 -6.57 23.46 1.30
N ASP A 242 -6.44 24.78 1.19
CA ASP A 242 -6.78 25.57 0.02
C ASP A 242 -5.83 25.36 -1.18
N ARG A 243 -4.68 24.72 -0.94
CA ARG A 243 -3.64 24.50 -1.95
C ARG A 243 -3.20 23.04 -2.03
N GLN A 244 -3.97 22.09 -1.53
CA GLN A 244 -3.52 20.70 -1.53
C GLN A 244 -3.67 19.99 -2.87
N ASP A 245 -2.97 18.86 -3.00
CA ASP A 245 -3.27 17.86 -4.03
C ASP A 245 -4.76 17.47 -3.96
N PRO A 246 -5.47 17.32 -5.10
CA PRO A 246 -6.87 16.95 -5.12
C PRO A 246 -7.17 15.68 -4.31
N ILE A 247 -6.26 14.71 -4.28
CA ILE A 247 -6.47 13.47 -3.53
C ILE A 247 -6.42 13.73 -2.03
N TYR A 248 -5.49 14.57 -1.56
CA TYR A 248 -5.44 15.04 -0.18
C TYR A 248 -6.72 15.78 0.23
N ALA A 249 -7.28 16.58 -0.68
CA ALA A 249 -8.50 17.36 -0.44
C ALA A 249 -9.80 16.56 -0.60
N SER A 250 -9.77 15.42 -1.30
CA SER A 250 -10.97 14.67 -1.71
C SER A 250 -11.71 13.97 -0.58
N HIS A 251 -11.04 13.66 0.53
CA HIS A 251 -11.65 12.88 1.61
C HIS A 251 -11.12 13.28 2.99
N ALA A 252 -12.03 13.62 3.91
CA ALA A 252 -11.69 14.08 5.26
C ALA A 252 -11.01 13.02 6.16
N ALA A 253 -11.04 11.74 5.78
CA ALA A 253 -10.45 10.63 6.54
C ALA A 253 -9.03 10.28 6.09
N PHE A 254 -8.57 10.90 5.01
CA PHE A 254 -7.25 10.67 4.44
C PHE A 254 -6.12 11.34 5.26
N PRO A 255 -6.21 12.63 5.64
CA PRO A 255 -5.17 13.29 6.42
C PRO A 255 -4.97 12.63 7.78
N LEU A 256 -3.72 12.49 8.21
CA LEU A 256 -3.43 12.09 9.59
C LEU A 256 -3.96 13.16 10.56
N PRO A 257 -4.47 12.77 11.74
CA PRO A 257 -4.77 13.72 12.79
C PRO A 257 -3.52 14.55 13.09
N PHE A 258 -3.67 15.88 13.14
CA PHE A 258 -2.52 16.79 13.24
C PHE A 258 -1.59 16.47 14.42
N SER A 259 -2.11 15.98 15.55
CA SER A 259 -1.27 15.56 16.69
C SER A 259 -0.34 14.38 16.37
N GLN A 260 -0.80 13.43 15.56
CA GLN A 260 0.04 12.31 15.10
C GLN A 260 1.03 12.79 14.04
N LEU A 261 0.55 13.59 13.09
CA LEU A 261 1.40 14.15 12.05
C LEU A 261 2.53 15.01 12.64
N ASP A 262 2.22 15.92 13.56
CA ASP A 262 3.23 16.78 14.17
C ASP A 262 4.25 15.95 14.98
N GLY A 263 3.83 14.89 15.67
CA GLY A 263 4.76 13.95 16.30
C GLY A 263 5.72 13.32 15.29
N ILE A 264 5.21 12.80 14.17
CA ILE A 264 6.02 12.22 13.10
C ILE A 264 6.97 13.28 12.50
N LEU A 265 6.48 14.48 12.22
CA LEU A 265 7.28 15.57 11.65
C LEU A 265 8.32 16.10 12.65
N GLN A 266 8.03 16.07 13.96
CA GLN A 266 8.99 16.38 15.01
C GLN A 266 10.09 15.33 15.07
N ASP A 267 9.76 14.04 14.95
CA ASP A 267 10.74 12.94 14.92
C ASP A 267 11.69 13.03 13.72
N TRP A 268 11.28 13.69 12.63
CA TRP A 268 12.14 13.94 11.47
C TRP A 268 13.11 15.11 11.67
N VAL A 269 12.94 15.90 12.73
CA VAL A 269 13.94 16.89 13.13
C VAL A 269 15.04 16.13 13.88
N HIS A 270 16.05 15.70 13.13
CA HIS A 270 17.25 15.12 13.74
C HIS A 270 17.98 16.22 14.53
N THR A 271 17.83 16.16 15.85
CA THR A 271 18.65 16.92 16.77
C THR A 271 19.81 16.02 17.18
N MET A 272 21.02 16.41 16.82
CA MET A 272 22.24 15.70 17.17
C MET A 272 23.02 16.54 18.17
N GLY A 273 23.30 15.98 19.35
CA GLY A 273 24.29 16.49 20.28
C GLY A 273 25.56 15.69 20.13
N GLY A 274 26.69 16.25 20.52
CA GLY A 274 27.88 15.45 20.74
C GLY A 274 28.91 16.15 21.60
N ARG A 275 29.93 15.38 21.96
CA ARG A 275 31.05 15.84 22.79
C ARG A 275 32.36 15.20 22.37
N GLY A 276 33.47 15.80 22.80
CA GLY A 276 34.81 15.23 22.61
C GLY A 276 35.39 15.32 21.19
N LEU A 277 34.67 15.88 20.21
CA LEU A 277 35.29 16.29 18.95
C LEU A 277 36.21 17.49 19.15
N LYS A 278 37.29 17.52 18.39
CA LYS A 278 38.16 18.71 18.32
C LYS A 278 37.41 19.83 17.58
N ASP A 279 37.59 21.07 18.02
CA ASP A 279 37.04 22.25 17.34
C ASP A 279 37.43 22.32 15.86
N SER A 280 38.63 21.83 15.50
CA SER A 280 39.09 21.74 14.11
C SER A 280 38.31 20.74 13.26
N ALA A 281 37.68 19.74 13.87
CA ALA A 281 36.83 18.76 13.19
C ALA A 281 35.38 19.24 13.08
N ILE A 282 34.92 20.05 14.05
CA ILE A 282 33.62 20.71 14.02
C ILE A 282 33.62 21.84 12.99
N GLY A 283 34.69 22.63 12.96
CA GLY A 283 34.81 23.84 12.16
C GLY A 283 33.98 24.99 12.72
N ALA A 284 34.13 26.18 12.12
CA ALA A 284 33.37 27.35 12.56
C ALA A 284 31.86 27.10 12.41
N TRP A 285 31.13 27.16 13.54
CA TRP A 285 29.67 26.93 13.60
C TRP A 285 29.24 25.56 13.03
N GLY A 286 30.05 24.52 13.28
CA GLY A 286 29.73 23.17 12.81
C GLY A 286 29.83 22.99 11.30
N LYS A 287 30.47 23.92 10.56
CA LYS A 287 30.55 23.87 9.10
C LYS A 287 31.27 22.62 8.59
N ASP A 288 32.38 22.23 9.21
CA ASP A 288 33.17 21.11 8.74
C ASP A 288 32.49 19.78 9.10
N LEU A 289 31.87 19.72 10.28
CA LEU A 289 30.96 18.65 10.67
C LEU A 289 29.80 18.50 9.68
N LYS A 290 29.13 19.61 9.33
CA LYS A 290 28.04 19.63 8.34
C LYS A 290 28.52 19.10 6.98
N ASN A 291 29.63 19.61 6.47
CA ASN A 291 30.17 19.18 5.18
C ASN A 291 30.53 17.69 5.19
N HIS A 292 31.08 17.20 6.30
CA HIS A 292 31.43 15.80 6.46
C HIS A 292 30.17 14.92 6.48
N LEU A 293 29.17 15.30 7.28
CA LEU A 293 27.86 14.63 7.30
C LEU A 293 27.19 14.68 5.92
N GLN A 294 27.27 15.78 5.20
CA GLN A 294 26.75 15.89 3.84
C GLN A 294 27.44 14.91 2.87
N SER A 295 28.76 14.76 3.00
CA SER A 295 29.53 13.84 2.16
C SER A 295 29.23 12.36 2.44
N LYS A 296 28.77 12.03 3.64
CA LYS A 296 28.56 10.65 4.10
C LYS A 296 27.08 10.25 4.06
N CYS A 297 26.21 11.11 4.55
CA CYS A 297 24.80 10.83 4.78
C CYS A 297 23.91 11.44 3.70
N GLY A 298 24.39 12.45 2.98
CA GLY A 298 23.62 13.16 1.95
C GLY A 298 23.21 14.56 2.40
N ASP A 299 22.46 15.26 1.56
CA ASP A 299 22.19 16.68 1.76
C ASP A 299 21.49 17.00 3.08
N ILE A 300 22.01 18.02 3.79
CA ILE A 300 21.47 18.52 5.05
C ILE A 300 20.94 19.93 4.85
N ALA A 301 19.60 20.05 4.91
CA ALA A 301 18.89 21.32 4.89
C ALA A 301 18.69 21.88 6.31
N ASN A 302 18.47 23.20 6.41
CA ASN A 302 18.13 23.89 7.66
C ASN A 302 19.13 23.69 8.81
N TRP A 303 20.42 23.50 8.49
CA TRP A 303 21.47 23.32 9.49
C TRP A 303 21.53 24.47 10.49
N LYS A 304 21.36 24.15 11.77
CA LYS A 304 21.63 25.02 12.90
C LYS A 304 22.63 24.33 13.79
N PHE A 305 23.58 25.08 14.31
CA PHE A 305 24.61 24.56 15.18
C PHE A 305 24.86 25.56 16.30
N ASP A 306 24.90 25.05 17.52
CA ASP A 306 25.14 25.81 18.73
C ASP A 306 26.15 25.07 19.61
N TYR A 307 27.18 25.79 20.05
CA TYR A 307 27.96 25.35 21.21
C TYR A 307 27.11 25.56 22.47
N VAL A 308 26.95 24.51 23.26
CA VAL A 308 26.06 24.54 24.43
C VAL A 308 26.86 24.43 25.71
N ARG A 309 26.32 24.95 26.82
CA ARG A 309 26.84 24.73 28.16
C ARG A 309 25.98 23.69 28.86
N ASP A 310 25.96 22.51 28.29
CA ASP A 310 25.19 21.36 28.77
C ASP A 310 26.20 20.39 29.43
N PRO A 311 25.91 19.83 30.62
CA PRO A 311 26.82 18.86 31.26
C PRO A 311 27.02 17.60 30.42
N ASP A 312 26.09 17.27 29.52
CA ASP A 312 26.14 16.05 28.72
C ASP A 312 26.72 16.28 27.31
N TRP A 313 26.72 17.53 26.81
CA TRP A 313 27.03 17.86 25.40
C TRP A 313 27.89 19.13 25.26
N ASP A 314 28.89 19.09 24.38
CA ASP A 314 29.71 20.28 24.05
C ASP A 314 29.03 21.14 22.98
N TRP A 315 28.24 20.51 22.11
CA TRP A 315 27.53 21.16 21.02
C TRP A 315 26.22 20.43 20.69
N LYS A 316 25.30 21.16 20.05
CA LYS A 316 24.08 20.62 19.46
C LYS A 316 23.94 21.14 18.04
N ALA A 317 23.46 20.29 17.15
CA ALA A 317 23.08 20.64 15.81
C ALA A 317 21.70 20.11 15.48
N SER A 318 21.01 20.79 14.59
CA SER A 318 19.77 20.30 14.01
C SER A 318 19.78 20.53 12.52
N GLY A 319 19.14 19.65 11.78
CA GLY A 319 19.00 19.75 10.34
C GLY A 319 18.08 18.67 9.82
N THR A 320 17.55 18.90 8.63
CA THR A 320 16.79 17.88 7.91
C THR A 320 17.75 17.20 6.96
N ALA A 321 18.19 15.99 7.30
CA ALA A 321 18.99 15.17 6.40
C ALA A 321 18.05 14.49 5.39
N LEU A 322 18.24 14.71 4.09
CA LEU A 322 17.40 14.13 3.03
C LEU A 322 17.58 12.60 2.90
N VAL A 323 18.71 12.09 3.39
CA VAL A 323 19.04 10.66 3.48
C VAL A 323 19.96 10.50 4.70
N GLY A 324 19.89 9.37 5.39
CA GLY A 324 20.80 9.05 6.49
C GLY A 324 20.11 8.22 7.55
N GLU A 325 20.29 6.91 7.47
CA GLU A 325 20.12 6.04 8.63
C GLU A 325 21.00 6.55 9.76
N LYS A 326 20.52 6.45 11.01
CA LYS A 326 21.26 6.89 12.21
C LYS A 326 22.68 6.30 12.31
N SER A 327 22.88 5.11 11.75
CA SER A 327 24.18 4.47 11.55
C SER A 327 25.20 5.37 10.84
N CYS A 328 24.76 6.17 9.86
CA CYS A 328 25.62 7.07 9.10
C CYS A 328 26.16 8.24 9.93
N VAL A 329 25.31 8.84 10.78
CA VAL A 329 25.73 9.97 11.64
C VAL A 329 26.81 9.48 12.62
N GLY A 330 26.62 8.29 13.21
CA GLY A 330 27.63 7.66 14.05
C GLY A 330 28.96 7.42 13.34
N GLN A 331 28.93 6.90 12.11
CA GLN A 331 30.14 6.66 11.33
C GLN A 331 30.85 7.97 10.95
N ALA A 332 30.10 8.98 10.51
CA ALA A 332 30.64 10.30 10.20
C ALA A 332 31.29 10.97 11.43
N PHE A 333 30.75 10.70 12.62
CA PHE A 333 31.30 11.18 13.88
C PHE A 333 32.63 10.49 14.24
N GLU A 334 32.73 9.18 14.05
CA GLU A 334 33.97 8.41 14.24
C GLU A 334 35.06 8.81 13.24
N ASP A 335 34.70 9.07 11.97
CA ASP A 335 35.63 9.52 10.93
C ASP A 335 36.29 10.87 11.28
N LEU A 336 35.58 11.71 12.04
CA LEU A 336 36.09 12.98 12.58
C LEU A 336 36.88 12.82 13.89
N GLY A 337 37.07 11.58 14.36
CA GLY A 337 37.83 11.22 15.55
C GLY A 337 37.03 11.26 16.86
N GLY A 338 35.69 11.25 16.78
CA GLY A 338 34.81 11.10 17.94
C GLY A 338 34.53 9.63 18.29
N ASN A 339 33.84 9.39 19.40
CA ASN A 339 33.30 8.07 19.71
C ASN A 339 31.81 8.03 19.40
N LYS A 340 31.30 6.93 18.83
CA LYS A 340 29.87 6.79 18.53
C LYS A 340 28.95 7.03 19.74
N GLY A 341 29.33 6.56 20.93
CA GLY A 341 28.58 6.76 22.17
C GLY A 341 28.58 8.19 22.72
N ASP A 342 29.37 9.10 22.12
CA ASP A 342 29.47 10.51 22.49
C ASP A 342 28.70 11.43 21.50
N CYS A 343 27.77 10.86 20.70
CA CYS A 343 26.87 11.60 19.82
C CYS A 343 25.43 11.07 19.93
N THR A 344 24.42 11.95 19.93
CA THR A 344 23.02 11.55 19.77
C THR A 344 22.66 11.51 18.29
N GLY A 345 21.90 10.50 17.88
CA GLY A 345 21.53 10.27 16.47
C GLY A 345 22.37 9.20 15.76
N SER A 346 23.26 8.50 16.49
CA SER A 346 24.10 7.41 16.00
C SER A 346 23.49 6.01 16.08
N ASP A 347 22.36 5.84 16.80
CA ASP A 347 21.74 4.55 17.15
C ASP A 347 20.38 4.29 16.50
#